data_AF-A0A2C6DKY0-F1
#
_entry.id   AF-A0A2C6DKY0-F1
#
_cell.length_a   1.000
_cell.length_b   1.000
_cell.length_c   1.000
_cell.angle_alpha   90.00
_cell.angle_beta   90.00
_cell.angle_gamma   90.00
#
_symmetry.space_group_name_H-M   'P 1'
#
loop_
_entity.id
_entity.type
_entity.pdbx_description
1 polymer ?
#
loop_
_entity_poly.entity_id
_entity_poly.type
_entity_poly.pdbx_seq_one_letter_code
_entity_poly.pdbx_strand_id
1 'polypeptide(L)'
;MKLAANLVSRSKGYIGVLGRLVLGALVLVTFEAQAAITCGMKDPTYYRDIDISIMGPGIATVGEDFAAGLTFPIHAQTYTTTWNSGYGWKCSRAWNDPATTVQGFYRVQAISTPYGPPVLIGSTSVFPTNVPGIGMTFRERISHTPSENSQFPAKVDSALYVLDSPSSSVSASAYTGEGTFYVKLVKTGPIAPGNQQVLASSFPVFQFSVGLISPVASETKFMTIRFSGAINFVTKTCQVEDVDVDLGSHQLADFPKTGSVSEWKDFNITLKNCPPFHGYAFSASSYYHDENGNLTGDNRRSENTLDMAFASVYGNYNLTVANIEGGAGAAEGFGIQMAINDGSTVILSPPYTYNQKRLGITLTTSDGANYIVPLKARYYRYGSKPKAGKANGAITYTVNYY
;
A
#
# COMPACT_ATOMS: atom_id res chain seq x y z
N MET A 1 -110.76 18.79 -17.38
CA MET A 1 -111.69 19.02 -16.24
C MET A 1 -110.85 19.01 -14.97
N LYS A 2 -110.27 20.15 -14.56
CA LYS A 2 -110.80 21.12 -13.58
C LYS A 2 -111.33 20.49 -12.27
N LEU A 3 -110.57 20.80 -11.19
CA LEU A 3 -110.96 21.06 -9.80
C LEU A 3 -111.66 19.94 -9.01
N ALA A 4 -111.55 19.81 -7.69
CA ALA A 4 -110.71 20.32 -6.59
C ALA A 4 -111.51 19.91 -5.32
N ALA A 5 -110.86 19.36 -4.28
CA ALA A 5 -111.24 19.46 -2.86
C ALA A 5 -110.58 18.32 -2.07
N ASN A 6 -110.00 18.51 -0.89
CA ASN A 6 -109.46 19.69 -0.22
C ASN A 6 -108.57 19.12 0.91
N LEU A 7 -107.44 19.77 1.16
CA LEU A 7 -106.56 19.52 2.29
C LEU A 7 -107.17 20.08 3.59
N VAL A 8 -106.94 19.43 4.73
CA VAL A 8 -106.57 19.93 6.08
C VAL A 8 -106.50 18.70 7.00
N SER A 9 -105.54 18.43 7.88
CA SER A 9 -104.15 18.81 8.06
C SER A 9 -103.57 17.70 8.97
N ARG A 10 -102.44 17.10 8.59
CA ARG A 10 -101.78 16.05 9.39
C ARG A 10 -100.29 16.37 9.50
N SER A 11 -99.84 16.44 10.75
CA SER A 11 -98.50 16.07 11.23
C SER A 11 -97.28 16.73 10.57
N LYS A 12 -96.84 17.85 11.15
CA LYS A 12 -95.41 18.14 11.39
C LYS A 12 -95.21 17.99 12.91
N GLY A 13 -94.20 17.34 13.46
CA GLY A 13 -93.07 16.61 12.91
C GLY A 13 -92.38 15.92 14.10
N TYR A 14 -91.98 14.68 13.87
CA TYR A 14 -91.23 13.83 14.78
C TYR A 14 -89.89 14.46 15.18
N ILE A 15 -89.79 15.11 16.34
CA ILE A 15 -88.51 15.38 17.01
C ILE A 15 -88.73 15.33 18.53
N GLY A 16 -88.77 14.12 19.05
CA GLY A 16 -88.74 13.85 20.48
C GLY A 16 -88.31 12.41 20.65
N VAL A 17 -87.32 12.17 21.51
CA VAL A 17 -86.76 10.87 21.93
C VAL A 17 -85.38 10.48 21.36
N LEU A 18 -84.82 11.16 20.34
CA LEU A 18 -83.43 10.91 19.88
C LEU A 18 -82.37 11.91 20.40
N GLY A 19 -82.71 12.72 21.42
CA GLY A 19 -81.88 13.83 21.91
C GLY A 19 -81.25 13.69 23.29
N ARG A 20 -81.16 12.48 23.87
CA ARG A 20 -80.61 12.27 25.23
C ARG A 20 -79.69 11.05 25.39
N LEU A 21 -79.00 10.66 24.32
CA LEU A 21 -77.97 9.60 24.33
C LEU A 21 -76.72 10.03 23.53
N VAL A 22 -76.24 11.27 23.75
CA VAL A 22 -75.00 11.79 23.11
C VAL A 22 -74.00 12.37 24.12
N LEU A 23 -74.25 12.29 25.44
CA LEU A 23 -73.23 12.61 26.46
C LEU A 23 -72.91 11.36 27.28
N GLY A 24 -72.00 10.52 26.78
CA GLY A 24 -71.61 9.31 27.50
C GLY A 24 -70.69 8.36 26.75
N ALA A 25 -69.87 8.87 25.83
CA ALA A 25 -68.77 8.12 25.24
C ALA A 25 -67.67 9.12 24.84
N LEU A 26 -67.04 9.74 25.83
CA LEU A 26 -65.69 10.24 25.64
C LEU A 26 -64.82 8.99 25.50
N VAL A 27 -64.73 8.46 24.28
CA VAL A 27 -63.67 7.53 23.90
C VAL A 27 -62.39 8.36 24.03
N LEU A 28 -61.68 8.16 25.14
CA LEU A 28 -60.25 8.42 25.22
C LEU A 28 -59.60 7.54 24.16
N VAL A 29 -59.61 8.01 22.91
CA VAL A 29 -58.61 7.60 21.93
C VAL A 29 -57.33 8.22 22.46
N THR A 30 -56.61 7.49 23.30
CA THR A 30 -55.19 7.72 23.50
C THR A 30 -54.57 7.56 22.12
N PHE A 31 -54.43 8.67 21.40
CA PHE A 31 -53.37 8.75 20.41
C PHE A 31 -52.10 8.53 21.22
N GLU A 32 -51.57 7.30 21.20
CA GLU A 32 -50.14 7.12 21.39
C GLU A 32 -49.50 7.96 20.28
N ALA A 33 -49.16 9.20 20.61
CA ALA A 33 -48.25 9.98 19.82
C ALA A 33 -46.96 9.16 19.81
N GLN A 34 -46.75 8.39 18.75
CA GLN A 34 -45.47 7.73 18.52
C GLN A 34 -44.42 8.82 18.59
N ALA A 35 -43.49 8.68 19.53
CA ALA A 35 -42.35 9.58 19.68
C ALA A 35 -41.69 9.76 18.30
N ALA A 36 -41.75 10.96 17.75
CA ALA A 36 -41.34 11.22 16.37
C ALA A 36 -39.84 11.50 16.34
N ILE A 37 -39.04 10.45 16.55
CA ILE A 37 -37.60 10.53 16.34
C ILE A 37 -37.35 10.42 14.85
N THR A 38 -36.99 11.56 14.26
CA THR A 38 -36.65 11.62 12.85
C THR A 38 -35.15 11.45 12.71
N CYS A 39 -34.74 10.27 12.25
CA CYS A 39 -33.36 9.97 11.89
C CYS A 39 -33.25 9.78 10.39
N GLY A 40 -32.19 10.32 9.79
CA GLY A 40 -31.92 10.16 8.37
C GLY A 40 -30.49 10.56 8.02
N MET A 41 -30.15 10.45 6.74
CA MET A 41 -28.90 11.02 6.26
C MET A 41 -28.89 12.53 6.44
N LYS A 42 -27.70 13.08 6.70
CA LYS A 42 -27.52 14.53 6.82
C LYS A 42 -27.87 15.24 5.51
N ASP A 43 -27.41 14.70 4.38
CA ASP A 43 -27.88 15.05 3.03
C ASP A 43 -28.22 13.76 2.27
N PRO A 44 -29.53 13.46 2.07
CA PRO A 44 -29.98 12.26 1.37
C PRO A 44 -29.60 12.19 -0.11
N THR A 45 -29.24 13.33 -0.72
CA THR A 45 -28.86 13.41 -2.14
C THR A 45 -27.36 13.31 -2.34
N TYR A 46 -26.60 13.34 -1.25
CA TYR A 46 -25.15 13.35 -1.31
C TYR A 46 -24.60 12.02 -1.82
N TYR A 47 -23.96 12.09 -2.99
CA TYR A 47 -23.25 10.97 -3.58
C TYR A 47 -22.03 11.47 -4.34
N ARG A 48 -20.91 10.75 -4.23
CA ARG A 48 -19.66 11.02 -4.95
C ARG A 48 -19.27 9.79 -5.77
N ASP A 49 -18.92 10.00 -7.02
CA ASP A 49 -18.12 9.03 -7.79
C ASP A 49 -16.71 9.63 -7.92
N ILE A 50 -15.73 8.96 -7.34
CA ILE A 50 -14.34 9.43 -7.28
C ILE A 50 -13.51 8.49 -8.15
N ASP A 51 -12.85 9.05 -9.15
CA ASP A 51 -11.85 8.37 -9.94
C ASP A 51 -10.46 8.78 -9.45
N ILE A 52 -9.75 7.86 -8.81
CA ILE A 52 -8.37 8.06 -8.36
C ILE A 52 -7.44 7.60 -9.49
N SER A 53 -6.81 8.57 -10.15
CA SER A 53 -5.79 8.28 -11.14
C SER A 53 -4.53 7.73 -10.46
N ILE A 54 -4.02 6.63 -10.98
CA ILE A 54 -2.75 6.07 -10.54
C ILE A 54 -1.63 6.87 -11.18
N MET A 55 -0.94 7.66 -10.35
CA MET A 55 0.16 8.53 -10.78
C MET A 55 1.49 7.80 -10.64
N GLY A 56 2.44 8.04 -11.53
CA GLY A 56 3.77 7.43 -11.43
C GLY A 56 4.66 7.80 -12.61
N PRO A 57 5.93 7.38 -12.63
CA PRO A 57 6.89 7.74 -13.68
C PRO A 57 6.55 7.21 -15.08
N GLY A 58 5.44 6.49 -15.23
CA GLY A 58 5.22 5.58 -16.34
C GLY A 58 5.98 4.26 -16.21
N ILE A 59 7.13 4.20 -15.49
CA ILE A 59 7.95 2.99 -15.30
C ILE A 59 8.54 2.92 -13.88
N ALA A 60 8.37 1.80 -13.16
CA ALA A 60 9.09 1.47 -11.92
C ALA A 60 9.92 0.19 -12.09
N THR A 61 11.13 0.13 -11.51
CA THR A 61 11.99 -1.05 -11.59
C THR A 61 11.81 -1.90 -10.32
N VAL A 62 11.53 -3.19 -10.46
CA VAL A 62 11.35 -4.10 -9.31
C VAL A 62 12.28 -5.29 -9.47
N GLY A 63 13.18 -5.48 -8.49
CA GLY A 63 14.10 -6.61 -8.47
C GLY A 63 13.41 -7.94 -8.15
N GLU A 64 13.96 -9.02 -8.72
CA GLU A 64 13.51 -10.40 -8.49
C GLU A 64 13.70 -10.86 -7.03
N ASP A 65 14.69 -10.30 -6.33
CA ASP A 65 15.07 -10.68 -4.95
C ASP A 65 14.37 -9.90 -3.83
N PHE A 66 13.37 -9.07 -4.15
CA PHE A 66 12.55 -8.47 -3.09
C PHE A 66 11.80 -9.57 -2.32
N ALA A 67 12.03 -9.67 -1.01
CA ALA A 67 11.45 -10.70 -0.15
C ALA A 67 9.91 -10.71 -0.25
N ALA A 68 9.34 -11.85 -0.63
CA ALA A 68 7.90 -12.06 -0.65
C ALA A 68 7.32 -12.01 0.77
N GLY A 69 6.16 -11.39 0.95
CA GLY A 69 5.43 -11.37 2.23
C GLY A 69 5.71 -10.17 3.13
N LEU A 70 6.64 -9.28 2.76
CA LEU A 70 6.68 -7.93 3.32
C LEU A 70 5.82 -7.03 2.43
N THR A 71 4.88 -6.27 3.01
CA THR A 71 4.13 -5.19 2.34
C THR A 71 5.05 -4.00 2.01
N PHE A 72 6.19 -4.28 1.38
CA PHE A 72 7.09 -3.26 0.86
C PHE A 72 6.52 -2.73 -0.47
N PRO A 73 6.17 -1.43 -0.54
CA PRO A 73 5.42 -0.93 -1.67
C PRO A 73 6.31 -0.58 -2.86
N ILE A 74 6.22 -1.33 -3.96
CA ILE A 74 6.89 -0.98 -5.23
C ILE A 74 6.34 0.33 -5.83
N HIS A 75 5.13 0.72 -5.43
CA HIS A 75 4.53 2.02 -5.69
C HIS A 75 3.65 2.43 -4.50
N ALA A 76 3.64 3.70 -4.14
CA ALA A 76 2.78 4.26 -3.11
C ALA A 76 2.29 5.66 -3.50
N GLN A 77 0.99 5.89 -3.29
CA GLN A 77 0.36 7.19 -3.47
C GLN A 77 -0.68 7.48 -2.40
N THR A 78 -0.93 8.76 -2.18
CA THR A 78 -2.00 9.29 -1.33
C THR A 78 -2.91 10.17 -2.17
N TYR A 79 -4.21 9.98 -1.97
CA TYR A 79 -5.27 10.83 -2.50
C TYR A 79 -6.04 11.45 -1.34
N THR A 80 -6.31 12.74 -1.38
CA THR A 80 -7.22 13.39 -0.42
C THR A 80 -8.40 14.07 -1.06
N THR A 81 -9.58 13.91 -0.45
CA THR A 81 -10.77 14.68 -0.82
C THR A 81 -10.72 16.05 -0.15
N THR A 82 -11.54 16.99 -0.61
CA THR A 82 -11.79 18.19 0.22
C THR A 82 -12.65 17.81 1.42
N TRP A 83 -12.61 18.67 2.44
CA TRP A 83 -13.50 18.57 3.58
C TRP A 83 -14.96 18.57 3.12
N ASN A 84 -15.70 17.52 3.50
CA ASN A 84 -17.12 17.45 3.19
C ASN A 84 -17.95 17.06 4.40
N SER A 85 -19.10 17.72 4.55
CA SER A 85 -20.03 17.48 5.66
C SER A 85 -21.39 16.95 5.22
N GLY A 86 -21.57 16.60 3.95
CA GLY A 86 -22.82 16.07 3.39
C GLY A 86 -23.09 14.61 3.74
N TYR A 87 -22.05 13.80 3.93
CA TYR A 87 -22.19 12.40 4.34
C TYR A 87 -22.22 12.25 5.87
N GLY A 88 -23.02 11.29 6.34
CA GLY A 88 -23.29 11.04 7.77
C GLY A 88 -24.80 10.97 8.05
N TRP A 89 -25.15 10.86 9.32
CA TRP A 89 -26.54 10.80 9.78
C TRP A 89 -26.86 11.98 10.71
N LYS A 90 -28.14 12.33 10.76
CA LYS A 90 -28.70 13.34 11.65
C LYS A 90 -29.97 12.78 12.26
N CYS A 91 -30.08 12.89 13.57
CA CYS A 91 -31.27 12.53 14.32
C CYS A 91 -31.80 13.77 15.05
N SER A 92 -33.12 13.91 15.09
CA SER A 92 -33.82 14.91 15.87
C SER A 92 -34.91 14.27 16.69
N ARG A 93 -35.07 14.74 17.93
CA ARG A 93 -36.08 14.31 18.90
C ARG A 93 -36.95 15.50 19.26
N ALA A 94 -38.26 15.31 19.46
CA ALA A 94 -39.10 16.39 19.97
C ALA A 94 -38.86 16.60 21.48
N TRP A 95 -39.09 17.83 21.97
CA TRP A 95 -38.84 18.20 23.38
C TRP A 95 -39.48 17.24 24.40
N ASN A 96 -40.64 16.66 24.08
CA ASN A 96 -41.42 15.77 24.96
C ASN A 96 -41.20 14.27 24.73
N ASP A 97 -40.45 13.87 23.70
CA ASP A 97 -40.17 12.45 23.43
C ASP A 97 -39.24 11.88 24.49
N PRO A 98 -39.12 10.57 24.74
CA PRO A 98 -38.11 10.00 25.63
C PRO A 98 -36.70 10.05 25.04
N ALA A 99 -35.68 10.08 25.91
CA ALA A 99 -34.29 9.98 25.47
C ALA A 99 -34.07 8.70 24.67
N THR A 100 -33.26 8.78 23.62
CA THR A 100 -33.06 7.66 22.70
C THR A 100 -31.60 7.45 22.37
N THR A 101 -31.21 6.18 22.33
CA THR A 101 -29.87 5.77 21.94
C THR A 101 -29.79 5.63 20.43
N VAL A 102 -28.87 6.39 19.86
CA VAL A 102 -28.53 6.33 18.44
C VAL A 102 -27.22 5.60 18.28
N GLN A 103 -27.19 4.70 17.30
CA GLN A 103 -25.97 4.02 16.88
C GLN A 103 -25.93 4.00 15.37
N GLY A 104 -24.91 4.62 14.80
CA GLY A 104 -24.62 4.57 13.38
C GLY A 104 -23.61 3.50 13.04
N PHE A 105 -23.38 3.33 11.76
CA PHE A 105 -22.22 2.61 11.25
C PHE A 105 -21.75 3.23 9.95
N TYR A 106 -20.50 2.93 9.64
CA TYR A 106 -19.86 3.21 8.38
C TYR A 106 -19.37 1.87 7.79
N ARG A 107 -19.56 1.66 6.50
CA ARG A 107 -19.20 0.41 5.82
C ARG A 107 -18.52 0.69 4.50
N VAL A 108 -17.44 -0.04 4.24
CA VAL A 108 -16.72 -0.08 2.96
C VAL A 108 -16.73 -1.49 2.41
N GLN A 109 -17.13 -1.63 1.15
CA GLN A 109 -17.16 -2.91 0.46
C GLN A 109 -16.42 -2.81 -0.87
N ALA A 110 -15.64 -3.83 -1.20
CA ALA A 110 -15.17 -4.05 -2.56
C ALA A 110 -16.32 -4.68 -3.36
N ILE A 111 -17.07 -3.87 -4.10
CA ILE A 111 -18.25 -4.31 -4.86
C ILE A 111 -17.90 -4.96 -6.20
N SER A 112 -16.65 -4.80 -6.64
CA SER A 112 -16.08 -5.48 -7.79
C SER A 112 -14.64 -5.82 -7.47
N THR A 113 -14.21 -7.04 -7.83
CA THR A 113 -12.83 -7.51 -7.70
C THR A 113 -12.45 -8.29 -8.96
N PRO A 114 -12.01 -7.59 -10.03
CA PRO A 114 -11.89 -8.20 -11.37
C PRO A 114 -10.97 -9.43 -11.43
N TYR A 115 -9.94 -9.48 -10.58
CA TYR A 115 -8.95 -10.57 -10.54
C TYR A 115 -9.11 -11.49 -9.32
N GLY A 116 -10.21 -11.37 -8.57
CA GLY A 116 -10.53 -12.23 -7.44
C GLY A 116 -10.45 -11.54 -6.07
N PRO A 117 -10.86 -12.25 -5.01
CA PRO A 117 -10.97 -11.70 -3.67
C PRO A 117 -9.59 -11.32 -3.09
N PRO A 118 -9.55 -10.40 -2.10
CA PRO A 118 -8.30 -10.06 -1.44
C PRO A 118 -7.75 -11.22 -0.60
N VAL A 119 -6.42 -11.31 -0.54
CA VAL A 119 -5.71 -12.14 0.45
C VAL A 119 -5.22 -11.24 1.57
N LEU A 120 -5.27 -11.71 2.82
CA LEU A 120 -4.71 -10.98 3.94
C LEU A 120 -3.20 -11.24 4.05
N ILE A 121 -2.40 -10.19 3.96
CA ILE A 121 -0.98 -10.20 4.30
C ILE A 121 -0.81 -9.35 5.55
N GLY A 122 -0.54 -10.00 6.68
CA GLY A 122 -0.63 -9.37 8.01
C GLY A 122 -2.04 -8.84 8.26
N SER A 123 -2.17 -7.55 8.57
CA SER A 123 -3.46 -6.87 8.79
C SER A 123 -3.95 -6.08 7.57
N THR A 124 -3.46 -6.38 6.36
CA THR A 124 -3.80 -5.64 5.14
C THR A 124 -4.42 -6.56 4.08
N SER A 125 -5.55 -6.15 3.52
CA SER A 125 -6.14 -6.76 2.33
C SER A 125 -5.32 -6.40 1.10
N VAL A 126 -4.85 -7.43 0.40
CA VAL A 126 -4.08 -7.33 -0.83
C VAL A 126 -4.91 -7.93 -1.96
N PHE A 127 -5.34 -7.07 -2.88
CA PHE A 127 -6.13 -7.45 -4.03
C PHE A 127 -5.23 -7.87 -5.19
N PRO A 128 -5.50 -9.01 -5.85
CA PRO A 128 -4.74 -9.39 -7.04
C PRO A 128 -4.95 -8.37 -8.17
N THR A 129 -3.93 -8.19 -8.99
CA THR A 129 -3.96 -7.32 -10.18
C THR A 129 -3.91 -8.16 -11.46
N ASN A 130 -3.90 -7.49 -12.62
CA ASN A 130 -3.69 -8.15 -13.91
C ASN A 130 -2.27 -8.68 -14.12
N VAL A 131 -1.32 -8.34 -13.24
CA VAL A 131 0.06 -8.85 -13.29
C VAL A 131 0.26 -9.83 -12.12
N PRO A 132 0.44 -11.13 -12.38
CA PRO A 132 0.80 -12.09 -11.34
C PRO A 132 2.06 -11.66 -10.58
N GLY A 133 2.04 -11.82 -9.26
CA GLY A 133 3.12 -11.37 -8.38
C GLY A 133 3.05 -9.89 -7.96
N ILE A 134 2.07 -9.12 -8.46
CA ILE A 134 1.79 -7.76 -7.99
C ILE A 134 0.36 -7.69 -7.42
N GLY A 135 0.26 -7.20 -6.18
CA GLY A 135 -1.01 -6.94 -5.50
C GLY A 135 -1.22 -5.45 -5.21
N MET A 136 -2.47 -5.04 -5.10
CA MET A 136 -2.87 -3.69 -4.71
C MET A 136 -3.38 -3.68 -3.28
N THR A 137 -2.87 -2.78 -2.44
CA THR A 137 -3.42 -2.52 -1.11
C THR A 137 -4.15 -1.20 -1.12
N PHE A 138 -5.32 -1.17 -0.48
CA PHE A 138 -6.06 0.05 -0.20
C PHE A 138 -6.01 0.29 1.30
N ARG A 139 -5.90 1.54 1.72
CA ARG A 139 -6.11 1.92 3.11
C ARG A 139 -6.82 3.26 3.13
N GLU A 140 -7.88 3.37 3.90
CA GLU A 140 -8.61 4.62 4.05
C GLU A 140 -8.50 5.17 5.46
N ARG A 141 -8.48 6.49 5.53
CA ARG A 141 -8.63 7.26 6.75
C ARG A 141 -9.68 8.32 6.50
N ILE A 142 -10.78 8.26 7.24
CA ILE A 142 -11.79 9.32 7.22
C ILE A 142 -11.61 10.16 8.48
N SER A 143 -11.56 11.48 8.32
CA SER A 143 -11.51 12.42 9.44
C SER A 143 -12.63 12.12 10.46
N HIS A 144 -12.31 12.19 11.75
CA HIS A 144 -13.23 11.88 12.86
C HIS A 144 -13.70 10.41 12.96
N THR A 145 -13.12 9.48 12.18
CA THR A 145 -13.23 8.05 12.49
C THR A 145 -12.13 7.59 13.46
N PRO A 146 -12.41 6.63 14.36
CA PRO A 146 -11.43 6.16 15.33
C PRO A 146 -10.32 5.28 14.73
N SER A 147 -10.45 4.83 13.47
CA SER A 147 -9.49 3.91 12.86
C SER A 147 -9.34 4.10 11.35
N GLU A 148 -8.11 3.92 10.88
CA GLU A 148 -7.82 3.70 9.46
C GLU A 148 -8.13 2.23 9.15
N ASN A 149 -8.87 1.92 8.09
CA ASN A 149 -9.06 0.53 7.71
C ASN A 149 -8.06 0.14 6.62
N SER A 150 -7.57 -1.08 6.73
CA SER A 150 -6.70 -1.72 5.73
C SER A 150 -7.20 -3.10 5.36
N GLN A 151 -8.32 -3.54 5.95
CA GLN A 151 -8.96 -4.82 5.70
C GLN A 151 -10.35 -4.58 5.13
N PHE A 152 -10.68 -5.26 4.03
CA PHE A 152 -11.96 -5.11 3.36
C PHE A 152 -12.62 -6.46 3.11
N PRO A 153 -13.97 -6.53 3.18
CA PRO A 153 -14.88 -5.44 3.54
C PRO A 153 -14.76 -5.03 5.01
N ALA A 154 -15.03 -3.76 5.31
CA ALA A 154 -14.99 -3.20 6.66
C ALA A 154 -16.36 -2.65 7.06
N LYS A 155 -16.75 -2.88 8.31
CA LYS A 155 -17.90 -2.21 8.95
C LYS A 155 -17.46 -1.71 10.32
N VAL A 156 -17.57 -0.41 10.54
CA VAL A 156 -17.21 0.26 11.79
C VAL A 156 -18.47 0.85 12.38
N ASP A 157 -18.91 0.29 13.50
CA ASP A 157 -20.05 0.82 14.24
C ASP A 157 -19.60 2.03 15.06
N SER A 158 -20.44 3.09 15.10
CA SER A 158 -20.16 4.24 15.94
C SER A 158 -20.34 3.89 17.42
N ALA A 159 -19.75 4.69 18.31
CA ALA A 159 -20.12 4.67 19.71
C ALA A 159 -21.62 4.94 19.87
N LEU A 160 -22.21 4.37 20.93
CA LEU A 160 -23.59 4.65 21.33
C LEU A 160 -23.68 6.10 21.79
N TYR A 161 -24.65 6.84 21.26
CA TYR A 161 -24.92 8.21 21.65
C TYR A 161 -26.33 8.35 22.19
N VAL A 162 -26.47 8.92 23.39
CA VAL A 162 -27.79 9.14 24.00
C VAL A 162 -28.26 10.56 23.68
N LEU A 163 -29.38 10.67 22.96
CA LEU A 163 -30.08 11.93 22.71
C LEU A 163 -30.97 12.28 23.91
N ASP A 164 -30.41 12.95 24.91
CA ASP A 164 -31.10 13.30 26.17
C ASP A 164 -31.57 14.77 26.26
N SER A 165 -30.95 15.71 25.54
CA SER A 165 -31.25 17.15 25.63
C SER A 165 -32.46 17.61 24.77
N PRO A 166 -33.42 18.38 25.34
CA PRO A 166 -34.71 18.62 24.68
C PRO A 166 -34.84 19.83 23.71
N SER A 167 -33.87 20.73 23.51
CA SER A 167 -34.05 21.99 22.70
C SER A 167 -33.24 22.18 21.42
N SER A 168 -32.52 21.21 20.89
CA SER A 168 -31.81 21.44 19.62
C SER A 168 -31.75 20.17 18.79
N SER A 169 -31.78 20.31 17.47
CA SER A 169 -31.44 19.22 16.56
C SER A 169 -29.99 18.81 16.84
N VAL A 170 -29.78 17.82 17.71
CA VAL A 170 -28.44 17.30 17.98
C VAL A 170 -28.00 16.52 16.76
N SER A 171 -27.24 17.20 15.91
CA SER A 171 -26.63 16.61 14.72
C SER A 171 -25.45 15.75 15.18
N ALA A 172 -25.71 14.53 15.64
CA ALA A 172 -24.67 13.55 15.91
C ALA A 172 -24.03 13.10 14.59
N SER A 173 -23.16 13.98 14.06
CA SER A 173 -22.55 13.88 12.75
C SER A 173 -21.28 13.03 12.87
N ALA A 174 -21.43 11.71 13.07
CA ALA A 174 -20.32 10.86 13.47
C ALA A 174 -19.17 10.73 12.43
N TYR A 175 -19.38 11.15 11.18
CA TYR A 175 -18.47 10.83 10.07
C TYR A 175 -18.18 12.00 9.11
N THR A 176 -18.26 13.27 9.54
CA THR A 176 -17.95 14.37 8.62
C THR A 176 -16.45 14.64 8.52
N GLY A 177 -15.95 14.84 7.30
CA GLY A 177 -14.65 15.48 7.08
C GLY A 177 -13.95 15.05 5.79
N GLU A 178 -12.63 15.16 5.81
CA GLU A 178 -11.75 14.79 4.69
C GLU A 178 -11.47 13.29 4.69
N GLY A 179 -11.55 12.66 3.52
CA GLY A 179 -11.12 11.30 3.28
C GLY A 179 -9.71 11.28 2.68
N THR A 180 -8.82 10.51 3.31
CA THR A 180 -7.48 10.22 2.81
C THR A 180 -7.41 8.75 2.41
N PHE A 181 -7.03 8.48 1.16
CA PHE A 181 -6.92 7.15 0.60
C PHE A 181 -5.48 6.86 0.20
N TYR A 182 -4.91 5.79 0.75
CA TYR A 182 -3.59 5.30 0.42
C TYR A 182 -3.72 4.11 -0.53
N VAL A 183 -3.10 4.22 -1.70
CA VAL A 183 -3.02 3.13 -2.68
C VAL A 183 -1.56 2.72 -2.78
N LYS A 184 -1.30 1.43 -2.63
CA LYS A 184 0.05 0.88 -2.82
C LYS A 184 0.01 -0.34 -3.71
N LEU A 185 1.03 -0.50 -4.53
CA LEU A 185 1.33 -1.76 -5.19
C LEU A 185 2.43 -2.46 -4.39
N VAL A 186 2.25 -3.75 -4.14
CA VAL A 186 3.17 -4.58 -3.36
C VAL A 186 3.51 -5.83 -4.15
N LYS A 187 4.75 -6.31 -4.00
CA LYS A 187 5.16 -7.59 -4.58
C LYS A 187 4.58 -8.73 -3.75
N THR A 188 3.78 -9.59 -4.37
CA THR A 188 3.11 -10.75 -3.74
C THR A 188 3.71 -12.08 -4.15
N GLY A 189 4.59 -12.10 -5.16
CA GLY A 189 5.25 -13.29 -5.66
C GLY A 189 6.21 -12.99 -6.81
N PRO A 190 6.68 -14.02 -7.53
CA PRO A 190 7.48 -13.84 -8.74
C PRO A 190 6.72 -13.02 -9.78
N ILE A 191 7.41 -12.09 -10.44
CA ILE A 191 6.87 -11.27 -11.52
C ILE A 191 7.57 -11.72 -12.81
N ALA A 192 6.82 -11.96 -13.88
CA ALA A 192 7.38 -12.42 -15.15
C ALA A 192 8.38 -11.40 -15.73
N PRO A 193 9.52 -11.84 -16.30
CA PRO A 193 10.55 -10.94 -16.81
C PRO A 193 10.05 -10.05 -17.95
N GLY A 194 10.70 -8.89 -18.13
CA GLY A 194 10.38 -7.91 -19.17
C GLY A 194 9.50 -6.76 -18.70
N ASN A 195 8.72 -6.20 -19.63
CA ASN A 195 7.84 -5.06 -19.35
C ASN A 195 6.46 -5.59 -18.93
N GLN A 196 6.10 -5.35 -17.68
CA GLN A 196 4.78 -5.62 -17.14
C GLN A 196 3.99 -4.32 -17.06
N GLN A 197 2.68 -4.37 -17.27
CA GLN A 197 1.81 -3.20 -17.11
C GLN A 197 0.68 -3.54 -16.17
N VAL A 198 0.63 -2.85 -15.02
CA VAL A 198 -0.49 -2.92 -14.08
C VAL A 198 -1.53 -1.90 -14.49
N LEU A 199 -2.73 -2.37 -14.83
CA LEU A 199 -3.86 -1.54 -15.21
C LEU A 199 -4.69 -1.20 -13.98
N ALA A 200 -5.02 0.08 -13.77
CA ALA A 200 -5.87 0.48 -12.66
C ALA A 200 -7.29 -0.10 -12.75
N SER A 201 -7.75 -0.46 -13.96
CA SER A 201 -9.00 -1.19 -14.18
C SER A 201 -9.00 -2.61 -13.59
N SER A 202 -7.83 -3.15 -13.23
CA SER A 202 -7.72 -4.41 -12.49
C SER A 202 -8.03 -4.26 -10.99
N PHE A 203 -8.06 -3.03 -10.48
CA PHE A 203 -8.26 -2.77 -9.06
C PHE A 203 -9.72 -2.91 -8.66
N PRO A 204 -10.01 -3.13 -7.37
CA PRO A 204 -11.37 -3.19 -6.88
C PRO A 204 -12.11 -1.87 -7.01
N VAL A 205 -13.43 -1.95 -7.11
CA VAL A 205 -14.29 -0.77 -6.91
C VAL A 205 -14.77 -0.77 -5.46
N PHE A 206 -14.46 0.29 -4.72
CA PHE A 206 -14.87 0.42 -3.32
C PHE A 206 -16.14 1.26 -3.22
N GLN A 207 -17.14 0.75 -2.51
CA GLN A 207 -18.38 1.44 -2.20
C GLN A 207 -18.47 1.73 -0.72
N PHE A 208 -18.77 2.98 -0.41
CA PHE A 208 -18.87 3.52 0.93
C PHE A 208 -20.34 3.82 1.24
N SER A 209 -20.74 3.38 2.41
CA SER A 209 -22.10 3.51 2.92
C SER A 209 -22.07 3.94 4.38
N VAL A 210 -23.04 4.75 4.75
CA VAL A 210 -23.34 5.07 6.15
C VAL A 210 -24.76 4.64 6.44
N GLY A 211 -25.00 4.26 7.69
CA GLY A 211 -26.30 3.80 8.11
C GLY A 211 -26.52 3.94 9.60
N LEU A 212 -27.72 3.56 10.01
CA LEU A 212 -28.12 3.47 11.41
C LEU A 212 -28.40 2.02 11.76
N ILE A 213 -27.99 1.63 12.97
CA ILE A 213 -28.37 0.38 13.63
C ILE A 213 -29.60 0.64 14.51
N SER A 214 -29.60 1.77 15.24
CA SER A 214 -30.66 2.21 16.14
C SER A 214 -30.87 3.73 15.99
N PRO A 215 -32.11 4.25 16.09
CA PRO A 215 -33.35 3.54 16.43
C PRO A 215 -34.05 2.87 15.24
N VAL A 216 -33.72 3.26 14.00
CA VAL A 216 -34.28 2.68 12.78
C VAL A 216 -33.15 2.25 11.87
N ALA A 217 -33.12 0.97 11.51
CA ALA A 217 -32.11 0.43 10.62
C ALA A 217 -32.23 1.09 9.23
N SER A 218 -31.13 1.66 8.75
CA SER A 218 -31.07 2.30 7.44
C SER A 218 -29.66 2.24 6.90
N GLU A 219 -29.53 2.30 5.58
CA GLU A 219 -28.23 2.32 4.92
C GLU A 219 -28.33 3.08 3.60
N THR A 220 -27.39 3.98 3.37
CA THR A 220 -27.30 4.74 2.14
C THR A 220 -25.85 4.83 1.67
N LYS A 221 -25.69 4.70 0.36
CA LYS A 221 -24.40 4.80 -0.33
C LYS A 221 -24.10 6.27 -0.58
N PHE A 222 -22.90 6.71 -0.27
CA PHE A 222 -22.53 8.11 -0.41
C PHE A 222 -21.26 8.32 -1.26
N MET A 223 -20.47 7.27 -1.48
CA MET A 223 -19.26 7.37 -2.28
C MET A 223 -18.94 6.04 -2.96
N THR A 224 -18.49 6.13 -4.21
CA THR A 224 -17.85 5.03 -4.94
C THR A 224 -16.47 5.50 -5.37
N ILE A 225 -15.46 4.65 -5.18
CA ILE A 225 -14.09 4.88 -5.61
C ILE A 225 -13.75 3.91 -6.73
N ARG A 226 -13.25 4.47 -7.81
CA ARG A 226 -12.71 3.78 -8.99
C ARG A 226 -11.27 4.23 -9.20
N PHE A 227 -10.54 3.47 -10.00
CA PHE A 227 -9.16 3.76 -10.32
C PHE A 227 -8.97 3.81 -11.84
N SER A 228 -8.17 4.76 -12.30
CA SER A 228 -7.84 4.98 -13.71
C SER A 228 -6.33 5.07 -13.94
N GLY A 229 -5.91 4.84 -15.18
CA GLY A 229 -4.50 4.86 -15.57
C GLY A 229 -3.81 3.50 -15.51
N ALA A 230 -2.48 3.52 -15.63
CA ALA A 230 -1.64 2.34 -15.64
C ALA A 230 -0.23 2.68 -15.15
N ILE A 231 0.46 1.69 -14.58
CA ILE A 231 1.89 1.77 -14.25
C ILE A 231 2.61 0.65 -14.98
N ASN A 232 3.69 0.98 -15.69
CA ASN A 232 4.57 -0.04 -16.23
C ASN A 232 5.65 -0.39 -15.20
N PHE A 233 6.03 -1.66 -15.18
CA PHE A 233 7.13 -2.19 -14.40
C PHE A 233 8.12 -2.84 -15.34
N VAL A 234 9.41 -2.60 -15.12
CA VAL A 234 10.47 -3.30 -15.83
C VAL A 234 11.13 -4.26 -14.86
N THR A 235 10.95 -5.55 -15.09
CA THR A 235 11.58 -6.63 -14.36
C THR A 235 12.65 -7.24 -15.26
N LYS A 236 13.79 -6.56 -15.31
CA LYS A 236 14.99 -6.94 -16.05
C LYS A 236 16.19 -6.62 -15.16
N THR A 237 17.21 -7.47 -15.18
CA THR A 237 18.47 -7.28 -14.47
C THR A 237 19.59 -6.99 -15.47
N CYS A 238 20.74 -6.51 -14.99
CA CYS A 238 21.91 -6.43 -15.86
C CYS A 238 22.43 -7.84 -16.16
N GLN A 239 22.96 -8.03 -17.36
CA GLN A 239 23.73 -9.20 -17.71
C GLN A 239 25.13 -9.08 -17.09
N VAL A 240 25.61 -10.20 -16.55
CA VAL A 240 26.92 -10.29 -15.89
C VAL A 240 27.69 -11.47 -16.46
N GLU A 241 29.01 -11.37 -16.45
CA GLU A 241 29.93 -12.40 -16.98
C GLU A 241 30.98 -12.74 -15.95
N ASP A 242 31.51 -13.96 -16.01
CA ASP A 242 32.65 -14.36 -15.18
C ASP A 242 33.90 -13.58 -15.60
N VAL A 243 34.75 -13.24 -14.63
CA VAL A 243 35.97 -12.47 -14.85
C VAL A 243 37.16 -13.26 -14.33
N ASP A 244 38.04 -13.66 -15.24
CA ASP A 244 39.33 -14.26 -14.90
C ASP A 244 40.36 -13.16 -14.62
N VAL A 245 41.02 -13.26 -13.46
CA VAL A 245 42.04 -12.30 -13.03
C VAL A 245 43.37 -13.02 -12.82
N ASP A 246 44.32 -12.80 -13.73
CA ASP A 246 45.68 -13.34 -13.60
C ASP A 246 46.50 -12.51 -12.59
N LEU A 247 46.66 -13.05 -11.38
CA LEU A 247 47.50 -12.45 -10.34
C LEU A 247 49.00 -12.68 -10.58
N GLY A 248 49.38 -13.45 -11.59
CA GLY A 248 50.75 -13.75 -11.96
C GLY A 248 51.45 -14.75 -11.06
N SER A 249 52.74 -14.95 -11.34
CA SER A 249 53.64 -15.80 -10.55
C SER A 249 54.57 -14.96 -9.70
N HIS A 250 54.77 -15.35 -8.44
CA HIS A 250 55.56 -14.62 -7.46
C HIS A 250 56.52 -15.57 -6.73
N GLN A 251 57.67 -15.06 -6.31
CA GLN A 251 58.60 -15.84 -5.50
C GLN A 251 58.20 -15.77 -4.03
N LEU A 252 58.43 -16.86 -3.26
CA LEU A 252 58.19 -16.83 -1.81
C LEU A 252 58.99 -15.72 -1.10
N ALA A 253 60.14 -15.35 -1.66
CA ALA A 253 60.98 -14.26 -1.16
C ALA A 253 60.27 -12.89 -1.18
N ASP A 254 59.31 -12.70 -2.09
CA ASP A 254 58.53 -11.46 -2.21
C ASP A 254 57.55 -11.28 -1.04
N PHE A 255 57.30 -12.36 -0.28
CA PHE A 255 56.43 -12.36 0.89
C PHE A 255 57.22 -12.69 2.16
N PRO A 256 58.10 -11.80 2.66
CA PRO A 256 59.03 -12.13 3.75
C PRO A 256 58.35 -12.42 5.09
N LYS A 257 57.16 -11.87 5.37
CA LYS A 257 56.46 -12.03 6.65
C LYS A 257 54.94 -12.16 6.49
N THR A 258 54.26 -12.62 7.54
CA THR A 258 52.80 -12.53 7.62
C THR A 258 52.37 -11.08 7.43
N GLY A 259 51.37 -10.85 6.58
CA GLY A 259 50.93 -9.53 6.16
C GLY A 259 51.61 -8.99 4.90
N SER A 260 52.64 -9.68 4.36
CA SER A 260 53.18 -9.35 3.04
C SER A 260 52.16 -9.61 1.93
N VAL A 261 52.23 -8.82 0.87
CA VAL A 261 51.25 -8.78 -0.22
C VAL A 261 51.95 -8.61 -1.56
N SER A 262 51.33 -9.09 -2.63
CA SER A 262 51.77 -8.78 -3.99
C SER A 262 51.30 -7.39 -4.42
N GLU A 263 51.78 -6.93 -5.57
CA GLU A 263 51.21 -5.79 -6.27
C GLU A 263 49.72 -6.01 -6.59
N TRP A 264 48.97 -4.91 -6.66
CA TRP A 264 47.58 -4.92 -7.10
C TRP A 264 47.47 -5.21 -8.60
N LYS A 265 46.49 -6.04 -8.97
CA LYS A 265 46.04 -6.21 -10.36
C LYS A 265 44.65 -5.63 -10.51
N ASP A 266 44.55 -4.65 -11.39
CA ASP A 266 43.28 -4.01 -11.75
C ASP A 266 42.47 -4.92 -12.66
N PHE A 267 41.17 -4.99 -12.42
CA PHE A 267 40.20 -5.68 -13.27
C PHE A 267 38.83 -5.01 -13.16
N ASN A 268 37.95 -5.30 -14.11
CA ASN A 268 36.62 -4.70 -14.17
C ASN A 268 35.54 -5.78 -14.18
N ILE A 269 34.49 -5.58 -13.40
CA ILE A 269 33.21 -6.27 -13.64
C ILE A 269 32.36 -5.35 -14.49
N THR A 270 31.86 -5.86 -15.62
CA THR A 270 31.00 -5.08 -16.52
C THR A 270 29.57 -5.59 -16.43
N LEU A 271 28.67 -4.73 -16.01
CA LEU A 271 27.23 -4.96 -16.04
C LEU A 271 26.73 -4.50 -17.41
N LYS A 272 26.22 -5.44 -18.22
CA LYS A 272 25.80 -5.18 -19.60
C LYS A 272 24.28 -5.15 -19.74
N ASN A 273 23.78 -4.42 -20.74
CA ASN A 273 22.38 -4.43 -21.15
C ASN A 273 21.40 -4.19 -19.99
N CYS A 274 21.78 -3.31 -19.05
CA CYS A 274 20.98 -3.02 -17.87
C CYS A 274 19.63 -2.37 -18.23
N PRO A 275 18.58 -2.60 -17.42
CA PRO A 275 17.32 -1.89 -17.56
C PRO A 275 17.47 -0.39 -17.26
N PRO A 276 16.48 0.43 -17.64
CA PRO A 276 16.40 1.79 -17.15
C PRO A 276 16.06 1.82 -15.65
N PHE A 277 16.74 2.69 -14.91
CA PHE A 277 16.58 2.85 -13.47
C PHE A 277 15.81 4.13 -13.14
N HIS A 278 14.48 4.04 -13.03
CA HIS A 278 13.60 5.20 -12.80
C HIS A 278 13.42 5.61 -11.32
N GLY A 279 14.09 4.91 -10.40
CA GLY A 279 13.84 5.00 -8.97
C GLY A 279 12.53 4.33 -8.56
N TYR A 280 12.16 4.52 -7.30
CA TYR A 280 10.95 3.96 -6.70
C TYR A 280 10.29 4.96 -5.74
N ALA A 281 9.03 4.68 -5.43
CA ALA A 281 8.18 5.48 -4.56
C ALA A 281 7.63 4.61 -3.42
N PHE A 282 8.41 4.45 -2.34
CA PHE A 282 7.98 3.66 -1.17
C PHE A 282 7.09 4.45 -0.20
N SER A 283 7.14 5.79 -0.23
CA SER A 283 6.40 6.62 0.73
C SER A 283 5.02 6.95 0.19
N ALA A 284 4.03 6.95 1.08
CA ALA A 284 2.72 7.52 0.79
C ALA A 284 2.81 9.02 0.38
N SER A 285 3.87 9.72 0.80
CA SER A 285 4.17 11.10 0.39
C SER A 285 4.89 11.22 -0.96
N SER A 286 5.32 10.11 -1.58
CA SER A 286 6.02 10.13 -2.87
C SER A 286 5.12 10.55 -4.02
N TYR A 287 3.81 10.35 -3.91
CA TYR A 287 2.81 10.88 -4.83
C TYR A 287 1.58 11.28 -4.03
N TYR A 288 1.47 12.55 -3.70
CA TYR A 288 0.32 13.09 -2.99
C TYR A 288 -0.44 14.02 -3.92
N HIS A 289 -1.73 13.73 -4.11
CA HIS A 289 -2.63 14.59 -4.86
C HIS A 289 -3.96 14.76 -4.16
N ASP A 290 -4.55 15.93 -4.35
CA ASP A 290 -5.91 16.21 -3.89
C ASP A 290 -6.94 15.98 -5.02
N GLU A 291 -8.22 16.06 -4.65
CA GLU A 291 -9.33 15.95 -5.60
C GLU A 291 -9.38 17.04 -6.68
N ASN A 292 -8.64 18.14 -6.50
CA ASN A 292 -8.52 19.20 -7.51
C ASN A 292 -7.37 18.92 -8.49
N GLY A 293 -6.65 17.80 -8.32
CA GLY A 293 -5.49 17.41 -9.12
C GLY A 293 -4.21 18.14 -8.74
N ASN A 294 -4.17 18.87 -7.62
CA ASN A 294 -2.95 19.52 -7.16
C ASN A 294 -2.00 18.48 -6.57
N LEU A 295 -0.74 18.51 -7.01
CA LEU A 295 0.35 17.75 -6.40
C LEU A 295 0.87 18.54 -5.19
N THR A 296 0.67 18.03 -3.97
CA THR A 296 1.01 18.73 -2.72
C THR A 296 2.03 18.00 -1.85
N GLY A 297 2.57 16.87 -2.33
CA GLY A 297 3.65 16.14 -1.67
C GLY A 297 5.04 16.51 -2.17
N ASP A 298 6.07 16.02 -1.47
CA ASP A 298 7.49 16.18 -1.85
C ASP A 298 7.79 15.64 -3.26
N ASN A 299 6.94 14.75 -3.80
CA ASN A 299 7.14 14.05 -5.07
C ASN A 299 8.53 13.42 -5.21
N ARG A 300 9.15 13.11 -4.06
CA ARG A 300 10.53 12.69 -4.00
C ARG A 300 10.60 11.20 -4.28
N ARG A 301 11.20 10.89 -5.43
CA ARG A 301 11.62 9.54 -5.76
C ARG A 301 12.90 9.24 -5.03
N SER A 302 13.02 8.03 -4.54
CA SER A 302 14.32 7.50 -4.18
C SER A 302 14.99 7.02 -5.45
N GLU A 303 16.20 7.49 -5.69
CA GLU A 303 17.02 7.00 -6.79
C GLU A 303 17.37 5.54 -6.56
N ASN A 304 17.36 4.76 -7.64
CA ASN A 304 17.88 3.40 -7.56
C ASN A 304 19.37 3.45 -7.21
N THR A 305 19.82 2.52 -6.39
CA THR A 305 21.25 2.36 -6.09
C THR A 305 21.71 0.94 -6.41
N LEU A 306 22.99 0.81 -6.72
CA LEU A 306 23.61 -0.47 -7.04
C LEU A 306 24.75 -0.76 -6.08
N ASP A 307 24.66 -1.90 -5.42
CA ASP A 307 25.68 -2.42 -4.52
C ASP A 307 26.11 -3.82 -4.95
N MET A 308 27.31 -4.25 -4.55
CA MET A 308 27.81 -5.60 -4.83
C MET A 308 28.30 -6.31 -3.57
N ALA A 309 27.83 -7.54 -3.40
CA ALA A 309 28.31 -8.46 -2.38
C ALA A 309 29.41 -9.34 -2.96
N PHE A 310 30.37 -9.74 -2.13
CA PHE A 310 31.44 -10.66 -2.52
C PHE A 310 31.57 -11.75 -1.47
N ALA A 311 31.62 -13.01 -1.92
CA ALA A 311 31.77 -14.17 -1.05
C ALA A 311 32.84 -15.11 -1.62
N SER A 312 33.78 -15.55 -0.78
CA SER A 312 34.76 -16.55 -1.22
C SER A 312 34.12 -17.93 -1.38
N VAL A 313 34.47 -18.62 -2.47
CA VAL A 313 34.01 -19.99 -2.75
C VAL A 313 34.71 -21.00 -1.83
N TYR A 314 35.98 -20.79 -1.52
CA TYR A 314 36.80 -21.71 -0.70
C TYR A 314 36.86 -21.30 0.79
N GLY A 315 35.92 -20.45 1.22
CA GLY A 315 35.88 -19.88 2.55
C GLY A 315 36.89 -18.74 2.75
N ASN A 316 36.86 -18.15 3.94
CA ASN A 316 37.64 -16.96 4.24
C ASN A 316 38.66 -17.27 5.36
N TYR A 317 39.88 -16.72 5.26
CA TYR A 317 40.79 -16.67 6.40
C TYR A 317 40.29 -15.64 7.42
N ASN A 318 39.85 -14.48 6.93
CA ASN A 318 39.15 -13.44 7.68
C ASN A 318 38.22 -12.68 6.72
N LEU A 319 37.50 -11.67 7.23
CA LEU A 319 36.51 -10.91 6.45
C LEU A 319 37.06 -10.17 5.23
N THR A 320 38.38 -10.11 5.00
CA THR A 320 38.98 -9.40 3.85
C THR A 320 39.91 -10.28 3.02
N VAL A 321 40.13 -11.53 3.41
CA VAL A 321 41.06 -12.45 2.75
C VAL A 321 40.34 -13.76 2.41
N ALA A 322 40.10 -13.98 1.12
CA ALA A 322 39.57 -15.22 0.56
C ALA A 322 40.63 -16.31 0.63
N ASN A 323 40.23 -17.54 0.96
CA ASN A 323 41.13 -18.68 0.82
C ASN A 323 41.33 -19.03 -0.65
N ILE A 324 42.50 -19.60 -0.93
CA ILE A 324 42.79 -20.26 -2.21
C ILE A 324 42.27 -21.70 -2.20
N GLU A 325 42.10 -22.27 -3.39
CA GLU A 325 41.77 -23.66 -3.62
C GLU A 325 42.82 -24.57 -2.98
N GLY A 326 42.36 -25.52 -2.14
CA GLY A 326 43.22 -26.54 -1.55
C GLY A 326 43.40 -27.74 -2.48
N GLY A 327 44.50 -28.47 -2.33
CA GLY A 327 44.74 -29.70 -3.09
C GLY A 327 46.21 -30.03 -3.28
N ALA A 328 46.48 -31.11 -4.01
CA ALA A 328 47.85 -31.52 -4.33
C ALA A 328 48.54 -30.45 -5.20
N GLY A 329 49.69 -29.95 -4.71
CA GLY A 329 50.45 -28.90 -5.40
C GLY A 329 49.88 -27.48 -5.26
N ALA A 330 48.86 -27.28 -4.41
CA ALA A 330 48.39 -25.95 -4.04
C ALA A 330 49.38 -25.25 -3.08
N ALA A 331 49.43 -23.93 -3.14
CA ALA A 331 50.17 -23.13 -2.18
C ALA A 331 49.49 -23.20 -0.79
N GLU A 332 50.25 -22.98 0.27
CA GLU A 332 49.72 -22.91 1.64
C GLU A 332 50.12 -21.58 2.30
N GLY A 333 49.22 -21.01 3.11
CA GLY A 333 49.49 -19.78 3.85
C GLY A 333 49.25 -18.50 3.06
N PHE A 334 48.56 -18.58 1.92
CA PHE A 334 48.18 -17.45 1.07
C PHE A 334 46.67 -17.38 0.88
N GLY A 335 46.18 -16.15 0.69
CA GLY A 335 44.82 -15.86 0.31
C GLY A 335 44.76 -14.71 -0.69
N ILE A 336 43.56 -14.39 -1.16
CA ILE A 336 43.31 -13.30 -2.11
C ILE A 336 42.60 -12.16 -1.40
N GLN A 337 43.13 -10.95 -1.54
CA GLN A 337 42.46 -9.72 -1.13
C GLN A 337 41.89 -9.01 -2.33
N MET A 338 40.74 -8.37 -2.15
CA MET A 338 40.15 -7.47 -3.12
C MET A 338 40.04 -6.05 -2.56
N ALA A 339 40.08 -5.06 -3.44
CA ALA A 339 39.80 -3.67 -3.12
C ALA A 339 38.95 -3.04 -4.24
N ILE A 340 38.18 -2.03 -3.88
CA ILE A 340 37.57 -1.13 -4.87
C ILE A 340 38.60 -0.10 -5.33
N ASN A 341 38.28 0.65 -6.39
CA ASN A 341 39.25 1.55 -7.02
C ASN A 341 39.88 2.62 -6.09
N ASP A 342 39.15 3.07 -5.07
CA ASP A 342 39.66 4.02 -4.08
C ASP A 342 40.65 3.41 -3.06
N GLY A 343 40.97 2.12 -3.19
CA GLY A 343 41.89 1.39 -2.32
C GLY A 343 41.25 0.78 -1.07
N SER A 344 39.96 1.01 -0.83
CA SER A 344 39.24 0.38 0.28
C SER A 344 39.14 -1.12 0.05
N THR A 345 39.56 -1.91 1.03
CA THR A 345 39.47 -3.37 0.98
C THR A 345 38.01 -3.82 0.96
N VAL A 346 37.71 -4.77 0.08
CA VAL A 346 36.39 -5.40 -0.02
C VAL A 346 36.20 -6.35 1.16
N ILE A 347 35.01 -6.31 1.75
CA ILE A 347 34.58 -7.26 2.78
C ILE A 347 33.94 -8.46 2.09
N LEU A 348 34.47 -9.64 2.38
CA LEU A 348 34.03 -10.93 1.87
C LEU A 348 32.99 -11.53 2.82
N SER A 349 31.73 -11.17 2.61
CA SER A 349 30.60 -11.60 3.42
C SER A 349 29.43 -12.00 2.53
N PRO A 350 28.63 -13.01 2.92
CA PRO A 350 27.36 -13.27 2.27
C PRO A 350 26.49 -12.00 2.18
N PRO A 351 25.64 -11.88 1.15
CA PRO A 351 24.71 -10.77 1.03
C PRO A 351 23.88 -10.64 2.33
N TYR A 352 23.53 -9.42 2.70
CA TYR A 352 22.71 -9.05 3.87
C TYR A 352 23.35 -8.98 5.26
N THR A 353 24.66 -9.25 5.42
CA THR A 353 25.30 -9.25 6.77
C THR A 353 26.04 -7.95 7.11
N TYR A 354 26.35 -7.11 6.12
CA TYR A 354 27.16 -5.91 6.31
C TYR A 354 26.68 -4.77 5.42
N ASN A 355 26.80 -3.52 5.90
CA ASN A 355 26.54 -2.32 5.10
C ASN A 355 27.55 -2.27 3.95
N GLN A 356 27.14 -2.76 2.79
CA GLN A 356 28.00 -2.78 1.61
C GLN A 356 28.24 -1.35 1.16
N LYS A 357 29.49 -1.07 0.78
CA LYS A 357 29.88 0.27 0.35
C LYS A 357 29.25 0.54 -1.00
N ARG A 358 28.49 1.64 -1.09
CA ARG A 358 27.96 2.15 -2.35
C ARG A 358 29.08 2.32 -3.36
N LEU A 359 28.93 1.72 -4.53
CA LEU A 359 29.95 1.73 -5.58
C LEU A 359 30.08 3.09 -6.29
N GLY A 360 29.21 4.05 -5.97
CA GLY A 360 29.23 5.39 -6.55
C GLY A 360 28.88 5.44 -8.04
N ILE A 361 28.18 4.39 -8.54
CA ILE A 361 27.77 4.30 -9.93
C ILE A 361 26.49 5.13 -10.13
N THR A 362 26.55 6.12 -11.01
CA THR A 362 25.36 6.88 -11.42
C THR A 362 24.55 6.06 -12.41
N LEU A 363 23.40 5.57 -11.97
CA LEU A 363 22.46 4.83 -12.81
C LEU A 363 21.70 5.78 -13.73
N THR A 364 21.27 5.26 -14.89
CA THR A 364 20.59 6.03 -15.93
C THR A 364 19.19 5.48 -16.19
N THR A 365 18.35 6.30 -16.80
CA THR A 365 16.99 5.93 -17.22
C THR A 365 16.94 5.40 -18.66
N SER A 366 18.08 5.07 -19.26
CA SER A 366 18.15 4.49 -20.60
C SER A 366 18.14 2.97 -20.52
N ASP A 367 17.32 2.32 -21.34
CA ASP A 367 17.43 0.87 -21.54
C ASP A 367 18.73 0.52 -22.27
N GLY A 368 19.32 -0.62 -21.93
CA GLY A 368 20.55 -1.12 -22.53
C GLY A 368 21.84 -0.45 -22.03
N ALA A 369 21.80 0.25 -20.89
CA ALA A 369 22.98 0.88 -20.32
C ALA A 369 24.03 -0.16 -19.86
N ASN A 370 25.30 0.23 -19.89
CA ASN A 370 26.42 -0.58 -19.38
C ASN A 370 27.11 0.16 -18.24
N TYR A 371 27.47 -0.55 -17.16
CA TYR A 371 28.19 0.01 -16.02
C TYR A 371 29.46 -0.80 -15.75
N ILE A 372 30.53 -0.09 -15.41
CA ILE A 372 31.84 -0.68 -15.13
C ILE A 372 32.14 -0.51 -13.64
N VAL A 373 32.47 -1.61 -12.98
CA VAL A 373 32.89 -1.64 -11.58
C VAL A 373 34.38 -1.94 -11.52
N PRO A 374 35.23 -0.91 -11.31
CA PRO A 374 36.67 -1.09 -11.23
C PRO A 374 37.08 -1.65 -9.87
N LEU A 375 37.80 -2.77 -9.91
CA LEU A 375 38.26 -3.55 -8.76
C LEU A 375 39.74 -3.86 -8.87
N LYS A 376 40.33 -4.26 -7.74
CA LYS A 376 41.73 -4.69 -7.65
C LYS A 376 41.80 -5.98 -6.87
N ALA A 377 42.70 -6.88 -7.25
CA ALA A 377 42.99 -8.11 -6.52
C ALA A 377 44.50 -8.33 -6.33
N ARG A 378 44.89 -9.02 -5.26
CA ARG A 378 46.29 -9.38 -4.97
C ARG A 378 46.40 -10.59 -4.06
N TYR A 379 47.58 -11.21 -4.02
CA TYR A 379 47.91 -12.21 -3.00
C TYR A 379 48.23 -11.56 -1.65
N TYR A 380 47.85 -12.24 -0.57
CA TYR A 380 48.15 -11.89 0.82
C TYR A 380 48.69 -13.12 1.56
N ARG A 381 49.84 -12.98 2.22
CA ARG A 381 50.42 -14.04 3.06
C ARG A 381 49.85 -13.94 4.48
N TYR A 382 49.07 -14.95 4.90
CA TYR A 382 48.66 -15.10 6.31
C TYR A 382 49.49 -16.15 7.07
N GLY A 383 50.01 -17.16 6.37
CA GLY A 383 50.73 -18.28 7.00
C GLY A 383 52.12 -17.91 7.50
N SER A 384 52.47 -18.39 8.70
CA SER A 384 53.81 -18.21 9.28
C SER A 384 54.88 -19.02 8.55
N LYS A 385 54.51 -20.15 7.93
CA LYS A 385 55.38 -21.02 7.11
C LYS A 385 54.71 -21.31 5.76
N PRO A 386 54.74 -20.36 4.81
CA PRO A 386 54.08 -20.53 3.53
C PRO A 386 54.76 -21.63 2.70
N LYS A 387 53.99 -22.31 1.85
CA LYS A 387 54.51 -23.26 0.85
C LYS A 387 54.21 -22.77 -0.56
N ALA A 388 55.17 -22.97 -1.46
CA ALA A 388 54.97 -22.70 -2.88
C ALA A 388 54.01 -23.71 -3.50
N GLY A 389 53.26 -23.28 -4.50
CA GLY A 389 52.30 -24.10 -5.23
C GLY A 389 51.38 -23.23 -6.07
N LYS A 390 50.37 -23.85 -6.70
CA LYS A 390 49.30 -23.15 -7.41
C LYS A 390 48.42 -22.39 -6.40
N ALA A 391 48.11 -21.14 -6.68
CA ALA A 391 47.36 -20.27 -5.77
C ALA A 391 46.05 -19.77 -6.42
N ASN A 392 45.27 -20.70 -6.98
CA ASN A 392 43.99 -20.37 -7.59
C ASN A 392 42.95 -20.05 -6.51
N GLY A 393 42.00 -19.17 -6.80
CA GLY A 393 40.88 -18.89 -5.91
C GLY A 393 39.66 -18.48 -6.71
N ALA A 394 38.50 -18.45 -6.04
CA ALA A 394 37.25 -18.02 -6.64
C ALA A 394 36.44 -17.20 -5.64
N ILE A 395 35.84 -16.11 -6.13
CA ILE A 395 34.98 -15.21 -5.37
C ILE A 395 33.71 -15.01 -6.18
N THR A 396 32.57 -15.37 -5.59
CA THR A 396 31.25 -15.10 -6.15
C THR A 396 30.86 -13.66 -5.83
N TYR A 397 30.31 -12.95 -6.80
CA TYR A 397 29.72 -11.64 -6.58
C TYR A 397 28.20 -11.67 -6.78
N THR A 398 27.48 -10.85 -6.02
CA THR A 398 26.03 -10.65 -6.15
C THR A 398 25.75 -9.17 -6.39
N VAL A 399 25.03 -8.86 -7.46
CA VAL A 399 24.62 -7.48 -7.79
C VAL A 399 23.26 -7.22 -7.17
N ASN A 400 23.18 -6.23 -6.28
CA ASN A 400 21.95 -5.84 -5.61
C ASN A 400 21.46 -4.50 -6.17
N TYR A 401 20.16 -4.44 -6.46
CA TYR A 401 19.47 -3.23 -6.90
C TYR A 401 18.47 -2.83 -5.82
N TYR A 402 18.61 -1.61 -5.31
CA TYR A 402 17.73 -1.06 -4.27
C TYR A 402 16.93 0.10 -4.78
#